data_AF-A0A957L1E5-F1
#
_entry.id   AF-A0A957L1E5-F1
#
_cell.length_a   1.000
_cell.length_b   1.000
_cell.length_c   1.000
_cell.angle_alpha   90.00
_cell.angle_beta   90.00
_cell.angle_gamma   90.00
#
_symmetry.space_group_name_H-M   'P 1'
#
loop_
_entity.id
_entity.type
_entity.pdbx_description
1 polymer ?
#
loop_
_entity_poly.entity_id
_entity_poly.type
_entity_poly.pdbx_seq_one_letter_code
_entity_poly.pdbx_strand_id
1 'polypeptide(L)'
;LPLQILWINLVTDGVPGLALAVEGAERGTMSRPPFAPNESVFSRGIGRQIIIVGALMGLVSLLPGYFAWRMDVESWRTIIFT
;
A
#
# COMPACT_ATOMS: atom_id res chain seq x y z
N LEU A 1 24.81 -0.55 7.89
CA LEU A 1 23.96 -0.53 6.68
C LEU A 1 22.88 -1.64 6.71
N PRO A 2 23.16 -2.96 6.75
CA PRO A 2 22.10 -3.99 6.78
C PRO A 2 21.25 -3.95 8.06
N LEU A 3 21.89 -3.72 9.22
CA LEU A 3 21.20 -3.58 10.50
C LEU A 3 20.20 -2.42 10.52
N GLN A 4 20.52 -1.31 9.83
CA GLN A 4 19.64 -0.14 9.76
C GLN A 4 18.38 -0.44 8.94
N ILE A 5 18.52 -1.18 7.84
CA ILE A 5 17.38 -1.61 7.02
C ILE A 5 16.50 -2.59 7.81
N LEU A 6 17.10 -3.56 8.52
CA LEU A 6 16.36 -4.48 9.39
C LEU A 6 15.60 -3.73 10.49
N TRP A 7 16.25 -2.77 11.15
CA TRP A 7 15.61 -1.96 12.19
C TRP A 7 14.45 -1.14 11.65
N ILE A 8 14.58 -0.54 10.46
CA ILE A 8 13.50 0.22 9.82
C ILE A 8 12.33 -0.71 9.48
N ASN A 9 12.55 -1.85 8.83
CA ASN A 9 11.46 -2.77 8.50
C ASN A 9 10.77 -3.31 9.76
N LEU A 10 11.53 -3.61 10.82
CA LEU A 10 10.96 -4.10 12.08
C LEU A 10 10.07 -3.04 12.76
N VAL A 11 10.53 -1.79 12.84
CA VAL A 11 9.77 -0.73 13.52
C VAL A 11 8.60 -0.26 12.66
N THR A 12 8.81 -0.06 11.35
CA THR A 12 7.81 0.49 10.44
C THR A 12 6.73 -0.52 10.07
N ASP A 13 7.09 -1.79 9.82
CA ASP A 13 6.12 -2.81 9.41
C ASP A 13 5.67 -3.71 10.58
N GLY A 14 6.51 -3.87 11.59
CA GLY A 14 6.19 -4.72 12.75
C GLY A 14 5.08 -4.14 13.61
N VAL A 15 5.06 -2.81 13.83
CA VAL A 15 4.02 -2.17 14.65
C VAL A 15 2.63 -2.28 14.00
N PRO A 16 2.42 -1.90 12.72
CA PRO A 16 1.15 -2.13 12.04
C PRO A 16 0.80 -3.62 11.94
N GLY A 17 1.78 -4.49 11.68
CA GLY A 17 1.56 -5.94 11.61
C GLY A 17 1.03 -6.54 12.92
N LEU A 18 1.60 -6.11 14.06
CA LEU A 18 1.12 -6.51 15.38
C LEU A 18 -0.29 -5.97 15.66
N ALA A 19 -0.60 -4.74 15.23
CA ALA A 19 -1.94 -4.17 15.37
C ALA A 19 -2.99 -4.99 14.62
N LEU A 20 -2.68 -5.43 13.39
CA LEU A 20 -3.56 -6.29 12.59
C LEU A 20 -3.72 -7.69 13.20
N ALA A 21 -2.68 -8.22 13.85
CA ALA A 21 -2.73 -9.55 14.47
C ALA A 21 -3.71 -9.65 15.65
N VAL A 22 -4.05 -8.51 16.28
CA VAL A 22 -4.99 -8.44 17.41
C VAL A 22 -6.43 -8.14 16.94
N GLU A 23 -6.64 -7.92 15.65
CA GLU A 23 -7.97 -7.65 15.10
C GLU A 23 -8.90 -8.87 15.25
N GLY A 24 -10.14 -8.61 15.70
CA GLY A 24 -11.15 -9.66 15.86
C GLY A 24 -11.67 -10.20 14.53
N ALA A 25 -12.19 -11.43 14.54
CA ALA A 25 -12.74 -12.04 13.32
C ALA A 25 -13.95 -11.26 12.76
N GLU A 26 -14.02 -11.16 11.42
CA GLU A 26 -15.13 -10.52 10.71
C GLU A 26 -16.46 -11.26 10.97
N ARG A 27 -17.56 -10.51 11.08
CA ARG A 27 -18.91 -11.11 11.20
C ARG A 27 -19.20 -11.97 9.97
N GLY A 28 -19.59 -13.23 10.17
CA GLY A 28 -19.88 -14.16 9.08
C GLY A 28 -18.65 -14.84 8.48
N THR A 29 -17.47 -14.74 9.12
CA THR A 29 -16.25 -15.47 8.68
C THR A 29 -16.51 -16.97 8.52
N MET A 30 -17.24 -17.59 9.46
CA MET A 30 -17.60 -19.02 9.42
C MET A 30 -18.73 -19.38 8.44
N SER A 31 -19.41 -18.38 7.86
CA SER A 31 -20.45 -18.59 6.85
C SER A 31 -19.89 -18.62 5.42
N ARG A 32 -18.61 -18.27 5.24
CA ARG A 32 -17.92 -18.35 3.95
C ARG A 32 -17.32 -19.75 3.75
N PRO A 33 -17.32 -20.29 2.52
CA PRO A 33 -16.67 -21.56 2.23
C PRO A 33 -15.15 -21.46 2.47
N PRO A 34 -14.48 -22.57 2.87
CA PRO A 34 -13.04 -22.58 3.09
C PRO A 34 -12.27 -22.29 1.80
N PHE A 35 -11.12 -21.64 1.93
CA PHE A 35 -10.24 -21.33 0.80
C PHE A 35 -9.59 -22.60 0.23
N ALA A 36 -9.38 -22.64 -1.08
CA ALA A 36 -8.72 -23.79 -1.70
C ALA A 36 -7.21 -23.79 -1.36
N PRO A 37 -6.59 -24.95 -1.05
CA PRO A 37 -5.19 -25.02 -0.63
C PRO A 37 -4.18 -24.48 -1.66
N ASN A 38 -4.53 -24.54 -2.94
CA ASN A 38 -3.68 -24.12 -4.06
C ASN A 38 -4.06 -22.74 -4.62
N GLU A 39 -4.90 -21.97 -3.93
CA GLU A 39 -5.32 -20.66 -4.38
C GLU A 39 -4.20 -19.62 -4.16
N SER A 40 -3.88 -18.81 -5.17
CA SER A 40 -2.86 -17.77 -5.07
C SER A 40 -3.25 -16.69 -4.05
N VAL A 41 -2.26 -16.07 -3.38
CA VAL A 41 -2.49 -14.91 -2.51
C VAL A 41 -3.09 -13.71 -3.28
N PHE A 42 -2.82 -13.61 -4.58
CA PHE A 42 -3.38 -12.56 -5.45
C PHE A 42 -4.77 -12.87 -6.01
N SER A 43 -5.33 -14.03 -5.66
CA SER A 43 -6.69 -14.42 -6.02
C SER A 43 -7.73 -13.45 -5.44
N ARG A 44 -8.99 -13.59 -5.84
CA ARG A 44 -10.13 -12.85 -5.28
C ARG A 44 -10.07 -11.32 -5.46
N GLY A 45 -9.38 -10.87 -6.51
CA GLY A 45 -9.35 -9.45 -6.89
C GLY A 45 -8.30 -8.61 -6.17
N ILE A 46 -7.50 -9.19 -5.27
CA ILE A 46 -6.39 -8.52 -4.60
C ILE A 46 -5.39 -7.96 -5.62
N GLY A 47 -5.04 -8.73 -6.65
CA GLY A 47 -4.17 -8.24 -7.73
C GLY A 47 -4.72 -7.00 -8.45
N ARG A 48 -6.03 -6.97 -8.72
CA ARG A 48 -6.70 -5.80 -9.32
C ARG A 48 -6.67 -4.60 -8.38
N GLN A 49 -6.89 -4.82 -7.09
CA GLN A 49 -6.83 -3.77 -6.08
C GLN A 49 -5.43 -3.16 -5.97
N ILE A 50 -4.38 -3.98 -5.99
CA ILE A 50 -2.98 -3.51 -5.99
C ILE A 50 -2.72 -2.60 -7.20
N ILE A 51 -3.14 -3.00 -8.39
CA ILE A 51 -2.97 -2.18 -9.61
C ILE A 51 -3.72 -0.85 -9.48
N ILE A 52 -4.99 -0.88 -9.03
CA ILE A 52 -5.81 0.33 -8.89
C ILE A 52 -5.19 1.29 -7.85
N VAL A 53 -4.82 0.79 -6.68
CA VAL A 53 -4.21 1.61 -5.62
C VAL A 53 -2.87 2.16 -6.07
N GLY A 54 -2.03 1.34 -6.70
CA GLY A 54 -0.74 1.79 -7.23
C GLY A 54 -0.88 2.87 -8.31
N ALA A 55 -1.81 2.67 -9.25
CA ALA A 55 -2.11 3.67 -10.28
C ALA A 55 -2.68 4.96 -9.66
N LEU A 56 -3.57 4.85 -8.67
CA LEU A 56 -4.12 6.01 -7.96
C LEU A 56 -3.02 6.80 -7.25
N MET A 57 -2.17 6.13 -6.47
CA MET A 57 -1.05 6.78 -5.77
C MET A 57 -0.10 7.45 -6.77
N GLY A 58 0.25 6.75 -7.86
CA GLY A 58 1.10 7.32 -8.91
C GLY A 58 0.48 8.56 -9.57
N LEU A 59 -0.81 8.52 -9.91
CA LEU A 59 -1.51 9.66 -10.52
C LEU A 59 -1.61 10.84 -9.56
N VAL A 60 -1.96 10.59 -8.29
CA VAL A 60 -2.09 11.64 -7.28
C VAL A 60 -0.75 12.32 -7.01
N SER A 61 0.36 11.60 -7.02
CA SER A 61 1.70 12.21 -6.84
C SER A 61 2.21 12.89 -8.12
N LEU A 62 2.01 12.29 -9.30
CA LEU A 62 2.62 12.78 -10.54
C LEU A 62 1.83 13.89 -11.22
N LEU A 63 0.49 13.87 -11.17
CA LEU A 63 -0.32 14.88 -11.86
C LEU A 63 -0.07 16.30 -11.31
N PRO A 64 -0.09 16.56 -9.99
CA PRO A 64 0.19 17.88 -9.45
C PRO A 64 1.61 18.36 -9.78
N GLY A 65 2.61 17.47 -9.66
CA GLY A 65 3.99 17.77 -10.05
C GLY A 65 4.14 18.10 -11.53
N TYR A 66 3.44 17.38 -12.41
CA TYR A 66 3.42 17.64 -13.85
C TYR A 66 2.79 18.99 -14.21
N PHE A 67 1.66 19.34 -13.57
CA PHE A 67 1.04 20.65 -13.75
C PHE A 67 1.92 21.78 -13.23
N ALA A 68 2.54 21.61 -12.06
CA ALA A 68 3.46 22.59 -11.50
C ALA A 68 4.70 22.79 -12.39
N TRP A 69 5.26 21.71 -12.94
CA TRP A 69 6.36 21.78 -13.88
C TRP A 69 5.99 22.51 -15.17
N ARG A 70 4.80 22.24 -15.72
CA ARG A 70 4.24 22.94 -16.90
C ARG A 70 4.02 24.44 -16.66
N MET A 71 3.79 24.85 -15.43
CA MET A 71 3.56 26.24 -15.02
C MET A 71 4.84 26.97 -14.58
N ASP A 72 6.01 26.34 -14.75
CA ASP A 72 7.33 26.86 -14.34
C ASP A 72 7.40 27.22 -12.84
N VAL A 73 6.64 26.48 -12.02
CA VAL A 73 6.64 26.64 -10.57
C VAL A 73 7.93 26.06 -10.02
N GLU A 74 8.77 26.91 -9.41
CA GLU A 74 10.08 26.54 -8.89
C GLU A 74 10.03 25.37 -7.88
N SER A 75 8.91 25.24 -7.15
CA SER A 75 8.66 24.21 -6.13
C SER A 75 8.00 22.92 -6.66
N TRP A 76 7.94 22.68 -7.96
CA TRP A 76 7.32 21.46 -8.53
C TRP A 76 7.88 20.16 -7.94
N ARG A 77 9.16 20.16 -7.51
CA ARG A 77 9.81 19.01 -6.90
C ARG A 77 9.22 18.66 -5.54
N THR A 78 8.93 19.64 -4.68
CA THR A 78 8.40 19.39 -3.34
C THR A 78 6.92 18.99 -3.37
N ILE A 79 6.19 19.42 -4.40
CA ILE A 79 4.78 19.08 -4.62
C ILE A 79 4.60 17.57 -4.88
N ILE A 80 5.59 16.89 -5.46
CA ILE A 80 5.53 15.43 -5.70
C ILE A 80 5.72 14.62 -4.40
N PHE A 81 6.41 15.18 -3.41
CA PHE A 81 6.79 14.50 -2.15
C PHE A 81 5.96 14.94 -0.92
N THR A 82 4.96 15.81 -1.11
CA THR A 82 4.01 16.22 -0.07
C THR A 82 2.75 15.37 -0.15
#